data_AF-A0A1M3M705-F1
#
_entry.id   AF-A0A1M3M705-F1
#
_cell.length_a   1.000
_cell.length_b   1.000
_cell.length_c   1.000
_cell.angle_alpha   90.00
_cell.angle_beta   90.00
_cell.angle_gamma   90.00
#
_symmetry.space_group_name_H-M   'P 1'
#
loop_
_entity.id
_entity.type
_entity.pdbx_description
1 polymer ?
#
loop_
_entity_poly.entity_id
_entity_poly.type
_entity_poly.pdbx_seq_one_letter_code
_entity_poly.pdbx_strand_id
1 'polypeptide(L)' 'MSDLAALAQEKKRLDQMLDDALDQYALYEEDMNIRFKTADEAGRAALMAERGEVEEKLGIVALVLRLDEIRAEMEALKA' A
#
# COMPACT_ATOMS: atom_id res chain seq x y z
N MET A 1 6.08 14.64 24.57
CA MET A 1 5.91 13.22 24.18
C MET A 1 7.29 12.66 23.94
N SER A 2 7.61 11.44 24.39
CA SER A 2 8.89 10.82 24.04
C SER A 2 8.92 10.52 22.54
N ASP A 3 10.09 10.58 21.92
CA ASP A 3 10.26 10.27 20.49
C ASP A 3 9.74 8.87 20.15
N LEU A 4 9.89 7.92 21.09
CA LEU A 4 9.33 6.58 20.97
C LEU A 4 7.79 6.54 20.91
N ALA A 5 7.10 7.40 21.69
CA ALA A 5 5.65 7.47 21.68
C ALA A 5 5.12 8.08 20.37
N ALA A 6 5.82 9.09 19.84
CA ALA A 6 5.50 9.69 18.55
C ALA A 6 5.68 8.68 17.40
N LEU A 7 6.80 7.94 17.39
CA LEU A 7 7.06 6.89 16.41
C LEU A 7 6.04 5.74 16.49
N ALA A 8 5.64 5.32 17.70
CA ALA A 8 4.63 4.28 17.88
C ALA A 8 3.25 4.73 17.35
N GLN A 9 2.88 5.99 17.57
CA GLN A 9 1.64 6.55 17.04
C GLN A 9 1.67 6.63 15.51
N GLU A 10 2.79 7.08 14.94
CA GLU A 10 2.96 7.18 13.50
C GLU A 10 2.97 5.80 12.84
N LYS A 11 3.67 4.82 13.42
CA LYS A 11 3.64 3.43 12.98
C LYS A 11 2.20 2.91 12.91
N LYS A 12 1.42 3.12 13.97
CA LYS A 12 0.01 2.69 14.02
C LYS A 12 -0.82 3.35 12.91
N ARG A 13 -0.60 4.64 12.65
CA ARG A 13 -1.29 5.36 11.57
C ARG A 13 -0.95 4.77 10.20
N LEU A 14 0.32 4.48 9.96
CA LEU A 14 0.80 3.93 8.69
C LEU A 14 0.38 2.47 8.50
N ASP A 15 0.35 1.65 9.56
CA ASP A 15 -0.18 0.29 9.49
C ASP A 15 -1.65 0.32 9.04
N GLN A 16 -2.49 1.19 9.63
CA GLN A 16 -3.89 1.33 9.20
C GLN A 16 -4.01 1.80 7.75
N MET A 17 -3.19 2.77 7.34
CA MET A 17 -3.20 3.23 5.93
C MET A 17 -2.76 2.12 4.97
N LEU A 18 -1.83 1.26 5.38
CA LEU A 18 -1.40 0.12 4.58
C LEU A 18 -2.52 -0.91 4.46
N ASP A 19 -3.20 -1.22 5.56
CA ASP A 19 -4.35 -2.13 5.54
C ASP A 19 -5.46 -1.60 4.61
N ASP A 20 -5.83 -0.31 4.76
CA ASP A 20 -6.83 0.33 3.90
C ASP A 20 -6.43 0.33 2.41
N ALA A 21 -5.13 0.53 2.12
CA ALA A 21 -4.61 0.50 0.76
C ALA A 21 -4.63 -0.91 0.16
N LEU A 22 -4.28 -1.93 0.95
CA LEU A 22 -4.32 -3.33 0.52
C LEU A 22 -5.77 -3.79 0.26
N ASP A 23 -6.71 -3.37 1.10
CA ASP A 23 -8.13 -3.67 0.89
C ASP A 23 -8.66 -3.02 -0.40
N GLN A 24 -8.30 -1.75 -0.65
CA GLN A 24 -8.66 -1.08 -1.91
C GLN A 24 -8.04 -1.76 -3.13
N TYR A 25 -6.78 -2.18 -3.02
CA TYR A 25 -6.11 -2.90 -4.10
C TYR A 25 -6.76 -4.25 -4.38
N ALA A 26 -7.14 -4.99 -3.33
CA ALA A 26 -7.83 -6.27 -3.47
C ALA A 26 -9.19 -6.11 -4.17
N LEU A 27 -9.99 -5.12 -3.77
CA LEU A 27 -11.27 -4.81 -4.43
C LEU A 27 -11.07 -4.45 -5.90
N TYR A 28 -10.03 -3.65 -6.20
CA TYR A 28 -9.69 -3.32 -7.58
C TYR A 28 -9.31 -4.56 -8.40
N GLU A 29 -8.47 -5.45 -7.86
CA GLU A 29 -8.05 -6.68 -8.54
C GLU A 29 -9.24 -7.62 -8.79
N GLU A 30 -10.21 -7.69 -7.88
CA GLU A 30 -11.45 -8.46 -8.06
C GLU A 30 -12.28 -7.93 -9.25
N ASP A 31 -12.51 -6.62 -9.30
CA ASP A 31 -13.23 -5.97 -10.40
C ASP A 31 -12.46 -6.05 -11.73
N MET A 32 -11.14 -5.87 -11.68
CA MET A 32 -10.26 -6.02 -12.84
C MET A 32 -10.36 -7.43 -13.42
N ASN A 33 -10.37 -8.47 -12.58
CA ASN A 33 -10.50 -9.86 -13.02
C ASN A 33 -11.82 -10.13 -13.74
N ILE A 34 -12.91 -9.45 -13.37
CA ILE A 34 -14.18 -9.53 -14.07
C ILE A 34 -14.07 -8.88 -15.45
N ARG A 35 -13.51 -7.66 -15.52
CA ARG A 35 -13.29 -6.92 -16.79
C ARG A 35 -12.33 -7.67 -17.72
N PHE A 36 -11.31 -8.33 -17.18
CA PHE A 36 -10.27 -9.02 -17.94
C PHE A 36 -10.81 -10.23 -18.72
N LYS A 37 -11.81 -10.93 -18.15
CA LYS A 37 -12.42 -12.12 -18.78
C LYS A 37 -13.09 -11.84 -20.11
N THR A 38 -13.61 -10.62 -20.30
CA THR A 38 -14.34 -10.21 -21.50
C THR A 38 -13.55 -9.24 -22.38
N ALA A 39 -12.41 -8.73 -21.89
CA ALA A 39 -11.55 -7.82 -22.63
C ALA A 39 -10.82 -8.53 -23.79
N ASP A 40 -10.70 -7.80 -24.90
CA ASP A 40 -9.82 -8.13 -26.02
C ASP A 40 -8.34 -7.79 -25.68
N GLU A 41 -7.42 -8.03 -26.61
CA GLU A 41 -5.99 -7.83 -26.38
C GLU A 41 -5.65 -6.39 -25.98
N ALA A 42 -6.24 -5.40 -26.65
CA ALA A 42 -6.04 -3.99 -26.33
C ALA A 42 -6.63 -3.62 -24.95
N GLY A 43 -7.83 -4.12 -24.64
CA GLY A 43 -8.47 -3.93 -23.34
C GLY A 43 -7.68 -4.56 -22.19
N ARG A 44 -7.08 -5.73 -22.41
CA ARG A 44 -6.21 -6.38 -21.41
C ARG A 44 -4.95 -5.57 -21.14
N ALA A 45 -4.31 -5.02 -22.19
CA ALA A 45 -3.16 -4.15 -22.02
C ALA A 45 -3.51 -2.87 -21.24
N ALA A 46 -4.68 -2.27 -21.53
CA ALA A 46 -5.17 -1.11 -20.79
C ALA A 46 -5.46 -1.44 -19.32
N LEU A 47 -6.07 -2.58 -19.02
CA LEU A 47 -6.31 -3.04 -17.63
C LEU A 47 -5.01 -3.24 -16.86
N MET A 48 -3.97 -3.78 -17.49
CA MET A 48 -2.67 -3.97 -16.84
C MET A 48 -1.95 -2.65 -16.58
N ALA A 49 -2.10 -1.66 -17.46
CA ALA A 49 -1.60 -0.31 -17.22
C ALA A 49 -2.36 0.37 -16.07
N GLU A 50 -3.70 0.28 -16.06
CA GLU A 50 -4.56 0.80 -15.01
C GLU A 50 -4.21 0.19 -13.64
N ARG A 51 -3.95 -1.11 -13.58
CA ARG A 51 -3.49 -1.82 -12.37
C ARG A 51 -2.20 -1.22 -11.81
N GLY A 52 -1.22 -0.96 -12.68
CA GLY A 52 0.04 -0.31 -12.27
C GLY A 52 -0.18 1.09 -11.70
N GLU A 53 -1.06 1.89 -12.32
CA GLU A 53 -1.41 3.22 -11.80
C GLU A 53 -2.14 3.15 -10.45
N VAL A 54 -3.01 2.17 -10.25
CA VAL A 54 -3.74 1.99 -8.99
C VAL A 54 -2.77 1.59 -7.87
N GLU A 55 -1.85 0.66 -8.13
CA GLU A 55 -0.80 0.26 -7.18
C GLU A 55 0.07 1.47 -6.78
N GLU A 56 0.47 2.30 -7.75
CA GLU A 56 1.23 3.53 -7.49
C GLU A 56 0.43 4.55 -6.69
N LYS A 57 -0.84 4.80 -7.05
CA LYS A 57 -1.72 5.77 -6.37
C LYS A 57 -2.00 5.38 -4.91
N LEU A 58 -2.11 4.09 -4.63
CA LEU A 58 -2.29 3.57 -3.28
C LEU A 58 -1.02 3.67 -2.44
N GLY A 59 0.14 3.88 -3.07
CA GLY A 59 1.39 4.16 -2.38
C GLY A 59 1.87 3.03 -1.48
N ILE A 60 1.45 1.79 -1.74
CA ILE A 60 1.71 0.61 -0.88
C ILE A 60 3.21 0.46 -0.61
N VAL A 61 4.04 0.57 -1.65
CA VAL A 61 5.50 0.49 -1.51
C VAL A 61 6.05 1.60 -0.61
N ALA A 62 5.58 2.84 -0.77
CA ALA A 62 6.02 3.97 0.05
C ALA A 62 5.61 3.80 1.53
N LEU A 63 4.41 3.27 1.78
CA LEU A 63 3.93 2.95 3.13
C LEU A 63 4.80 1.90 3.80
N VAL A 64 5.14 0.81 3.09
CA VAL A 64 6.01 -0.25 3.60
C VAL A 64 7.41 0.28 3.91
N LEU A 65 8.01 1.04 3.00
CA LEU A 65 9.34 1.64 3.21
C LEU A 65 9.34 2.54 4.45
N ARG A 66 8.30 3.39 4.62
CA ARG A 66 8.23 4.27 5.79
C ARG A 66 8.01 3.49 7.10
N LEU A 67 7.23 2.41 7.07
CA LEU A 67 7.06 1.53 8.23
C LEU A 67 8.37 0.86 8.65
N ASP A 68 9.19 0.43 7.70
CA ASP A 68 10.48 -0.18 7.97
C ASP A 68 11.49 0.82 8.54
N GLU A 69 11.51 2.05 8.02
CA GLU A 69 12.30 3.15 8.61
C GLU A 69 11.90 3.39 10.08
N ILE A 70 10.60 3.52 10.37
CA ILE A 70 10.12 3.75 11.73
C ILE A 70 10.48 2.59 12.66
N ARG A 71 10.37 1.34 12.19
CA ARG A 71 10.79 0.17 12.98
C ARG A 71 12.27 0.26 13.32
N ALA A 72 13.12 0.63 12.36
CA ALA A 72 14.56 0.82 12.61
C ALA A 72 14.84 1.97 13.60
N GLU A 73 14.16 3.11 13.46
CA GLU A 73 14.27 4.25 14.38
C GLU A 73 13.85 3.88 15.81
N MET A 74 12.75 3.13 15.95
CA MET A 74 12.26 2.66 17.25
C MET A 74 13.23 1.69 17.93
N GLU A 75 13.85 0.77 17.18
CA GLU A 75 14.84 -0.14 17.74
C GLU A 75 16.12 0.58 18.16
N ALA A 76 16.57 1.57 17.39
CA ALA A 76 17.73 2.40 17.75
C ALA A 76 17.51 3.20 19.05
N LEU A 77 16.28 3.61 19.35
CA LEU A 77 15.93 4.33 20.59
C LEU A 77 15.77 3.42 21.82
N LYS A 78 15.64 2.10 21.62
CA LYS A 78 15.52 1.10 22.69
C LYS A 78 16.87 0.48 23.09
N ALA A 79 17.87 0.58 22.21
CA ALA A 79 19.23 0.09 22.41
C ALA A 79 20.04 1.00 23.35
#